data_AF-A0A5C6CPT5-F1
#
_entry.id   AF-A0A5C6CPT5-F1
#
_cell.length_a   1.000
_cell.length_b   1.000
_cell.length_c   1.000
_cell.angle_alpha   90.00
_cell.angle_beta   90.00
_cell.angle_gamma   90.00
#
_symmetry.space_group_name_H-M   'P 1'
#
loop_
_entity.id
_entity.type
_entity.pdbx_description
1 polymer ?
#
loop_
_entity_poly.entity_id
_entity_poly.type
_entity_poly.pdbx_seq_one_letter_code
_entity_poly.pdbx_strand_id
1 'polypeptide(L)'
;MKSLNDRYSESHGNTHETFADLVFCALVVLVLFVMMLAIEVSQRVRADLAKIEEVKPVEVVKVDEVEFLSAEEVAELSERLQKQQTEMKQQRENMLRQQQEIVELRRQITEQESTVKKQMAAMQGEQRFTGLTQPASIGIAYDYGAEKYYFIPSKDVDHADTRVSGESTVEYIKRKTEELVQIAFRARKQRGYTTREMIQIFSAFSQYQEIEPTDSGYDVQTSKLGISYHVMLCGFIAGDTEVSDATEKLIIERILQIYDNGGPESDSMYPRCQIIVDPSTQTVKLNDIELSPRDLRDVLLAFSGRGAMLDFEGYDGPVPQWLNEEVLTPTGYIGKTPKLPGN
;
A
#
# COMPACT_ATOMS: atom_id res chain seq x y z
N MET A 1 50.15 -40.08 21.15
CA MET A 1 49.09 -40.16 20.12
C MET A 1 48.29 -38.87 20.22
N LYS A 2 48.43 -37.97 19.24
CA LYS A 2 47.68 -36.71 19.15
C LYS A 2 46.38 -36.95 18.38
N SER A 3 45.29 -36.40 18.90
CA SER A 3 43.91 -36.55 18.42
C SER A 3 43.72 -35.92 17.04
N LEU A 4 42.90 -36.56 16.21
CA LEU A 4 42.51 -36.14 14.85
C LEU A 4 41.63 -34.88 14.81
N ASN A 5 41.36 -34.23 15.95
CA ASN A 5 40.50 -33.05 16.04
C ASN A 5 41.19 -31.72 15.69
N ASP A 6 42.51 -31.67 15.62
CA ASP A 6 43.25 -30.41 15.37
C ASP A 6 43.47 -30.09 13.89
N ARG A 7 42.83 -30.82 12.95
CA ARG A 7 43.02 -30.60 11.50
C ARG A 7 41.83 -29.99 10.77
N TYR A 8 40.73 -29.66 11.45
CA TYR A 8 39.54 -29.11 10.80
C TYR A 8 39.29 -27.61 11.05
N SER A 9 40.16 -26.92 11.78
CA SER A 9 39.98 -25.51 12.13
C SER A 9 40.72 -24.50 11.23
N GLU A 10 41.45 -24.93 10.21
CA GLU A 10 42.30 -24.03 9.39
C GLU A 10 41.91 -23.89 7.91
N SER A 11 40.65 -24.14 7.53
CA SER A 11 40.21 -23.99 6.12
C SER A 11 39.10 -22.96 5.86
N HIS A 12 38.65 -22.19 6.86
CA HIS A 12 37.61 -21.16 6.66
C HIS A 12 38.14 -19.72 6.44
N GLY A 13 39.44 -19.55 6.18
CA GLY A 13 40.03 -18.22 5.96
C GLY A 13 39.87 -17.63 4.55
N ASN A 14 39.72 -18.44 3.50
CA ASN A 14 39.86 -17.94 2.12
C ASN A 14 38.56 -17.75 1.33
N THR A 15 37.43 -18.34 1.73
CA THR A 15 36.20 -18.30 0.91
C THR A 15 35.49 -16.96 0.96
N HIS A 16 35.51 -16.27 2.11
CA HIS A 16 34.92 -14.94 2.24
C HIS A 16 35.73 -13.85 1.52
N GLU A 17 37.07 -13.98 1.49
CA GLU A 17 37.94 -13.08 0.73
C GLU A 17 37.70 -13.23 -0.79
N THR A 18 37.60 -14.47 -1.29
CA THR A 18 37.32 -14.70 -2.73
C THR A 18 35.92 -14.26 -3.16
N PHE A 19 34.92 -14.29 -2.28
CA PHE A 19 33.56 -13.83 -2.61
C PHE A 19 33.49 -12.30 -2.66
N ALA A 20 34.14 -11.63 -1.70
CA ALA A 20 34.21 -10.18 -1.67
C ALA A 20 34.95 -9.62 -2.91
N ASP A 21 36.06 -10.25 -3.31
CA ASP A 21 36.80 -9.87 -4.52
C ASP A 21 35.98 -10.07 -5.81
N LEU A 22 35.16 -11.12 -5.87
CA LEU A 22 34.30 -11.39 -7.03
C LEU A 22 33.16 -10.36 -7.13
N VAL A 23 32.54 -9.99 -6.01
CA VAL A 23 31.52 -8.93 -5.94
C VAL A 23 32.12 -7.58 -6.29
N PHE A 24 33.32 -7.27 -5.78
CA PHE A 24 34.03 -6.04 -6.10
C PHE A 24 34.41 -5.98 -7.59
N CYS A 25 34.91 -7.07 -8.16
CA CYS A 25 35.22 -7.17 -9.57
C CYS A 25 33.96 -6.99 -10.45
N ALA A 26 32.83 -7.58 -10.06
CA ALA A 26 31.56 -7.41 -10.77
C ALA A 26 31.06 -5.96 -10.71
N LEU A 27 31.19 -5.29 -9.56
CA LEU A 27 30.84 -3.88 -9.39
C LEU A 27 31.71 -2.96 -10.25
N VAL A 28 33.02 -3.18 -10.29
CA VAL A 28 33.93 -2.39 -11.14
C VAL A 28 33.59 -2.56 -12.62
N VAL A 29 33.31 -3.78 -13.07
CA VAL A 29 32.89 -4.04 -14.46
C VAL A 29 31.56 -3.34 -14.76
N LEU A 30 30.60 -3.37 -13.83
CA LEU A 30 29.31 -2.69 -14.00
C LEU A 30 29.46 -1.17 -14.12
N VAL A 31 30.31 -0.56 -13.28
CA VAL A 31 30.61 0.88 -13.37
C VAL A 31 31.27 1.23 -14.70
N LEU A 32 32.23 0.42 -15.17
CA LEU A 32 32.87 0.62 -16.48
C LEU A 32 31.85 0.50 -17.62
N PHE A 33 30.91 -0.44 -17.54
CA PHE A 33 29.86 -0.62 -18.54
C PHE A 33 28.90 0.58 -18.57
N VAL A 34 28.49 1.09 -17.41
CA VAL A 34 27.67 2.30 -17.29
C VAL A 34 28.40 3.52 -17.84
N MET A 35 29.69 3.67 -17.54
CA MET A 35 30.51 4.75 -18.11
C MET A 35 30.62 4.65 -19.63
N MET A 36 30.81 3.45 -20.17
CA MET A 36 30.89 3.23 -21.62
C MET A 36 29.57 3.57 -22.31
N LEU A 37 28.44 3.16 -21.74
CA LEU A 37 27.11 3.54 -22.23
C LEU A 37 26.87 5.05 -22.15
N ALA A 38 27.29 5.69 -21.06
CA ALA A 38 27.17 7.15 -20.92
C ALA A 38 28.01 7.90 -21.97
N ILE A 39 29.21 7.40 -22.28
CA ILE A 39 30.07 7.95 -23.35
C ILE A 39 29.41 7.73 -24.72
N GLU A 40 28.87 6.54 -24.99
CA GLU A 40 28.21 6.24 -26.26
C GLU A 40 26.97 7.13 -26.47
N VAL A 41 26.14 7.30 -25.44
CA VAL A 41 24.98 8.20 -25.48
C VAL A 41 25.43 9.64 -25.68
N SER A 42 26.48 10.08 -24.98
CA SER A 42 27.03 11.43 -25.15
C SER A 42 27.58 11.66 -26.56
N GLN A 43 28.24 10.66 -27.15
CA GLN A 43 28.75 10.73 -28.52
C GLN A 43 27.62 10.70 -29.56
N ARG A 44 26.58 9.90 -29.37
CA ARG A 44 25.40 9.89 -30.26
C ARG A 44 24.66 11.23 -30.21
N VAL A 45 24.46 11.80 -29.01
CA VAL A 45 23.85 13.14 -28.86
C VAL A 45 24.71 14.23 -29.51
N ARG A 46 26.05 14.16 -29.37
CA ARG A 46 26.96 15.09 -30.08
C ARG A 46 26.97 14.89 -31.60
N ALA A 47 26.87 13.65 -32.08
CA ALA A 47 26.79 13.35 -33.51
C ALA A 47 25.46 13.81 -34.13
N ASP A 48 24.36 13.69 -33.40
CA ASP A 48 23.06 14.21 -33.84
C ASP A 48 22.98 15.73 -33.76
N LEU A 49 23.68 16.37 -32.80
CA LEU A 49 23.85 17.83 -32.78
C LEU A 49 24.76 18.33 -33.91
N ALA A 50 25.83 17.59 -34.26
CA ALA A 50 26.71 17.94 -35.39
C ALA A 50 26.00 17.81 -36.77
N LYS A 51 24.96 16.98 -36.88
CA LYS A 51 24.10 16.92 -38.08
C LYS A 51 23.17 18.12 -38.25
N ILE A 52 22.98 18.92 -37.19
CA ILE A 52 22.11 20.11 -37.23
C ILE A 52 22.89 21.36 -37.67
N GLU A 53 24.22 21.32 -37.76
CA GLU A 53 25.07 22.47 -38.14
C GLU A 53 25.45 22.58 -39.62
N GLU A 54 24.99 21.69 -40.52
CA GLU A 54 25.09 21.92 -41.97
C GLU A 54 23.90 22.76 -42.49
N VAL A 55 23.75 23.98 -41.95
CA VAL A 55 23.06 25.04 -42.71
C VAL A 55 24.09 25.55 -43.71
N LYS A 56 24.02 25.03 -44.95
CA LYS A 56 24.71 25.61 -46.10
C LYS A 56 24.49 27.13 -46.07
N PRO A 57 25.53 27.97 -46.25
CA PRO A 57 25.32 29.39 -46.43
C PRO A 57 24.37 29.55 -47.61
N VAL A 58 23.20 30.13 -47.37
CA VAL A 58 22.27 30.52 -48.41
C VAL A 58 23.05 31.45 -49.32
N GLU A 59 23.38 30.97 -50.52
CA GLU A 59 23.76 31.83 -51.63
C GLU A 59 22.65 32.85 -51.77
N VAL A 60 23.01 34.12 -51.57
CA VAL A 60 22.15 35.25 -51.87
C VAL A 60 21.91 35.20 -53.36
N VAL A 61 20.82 34.53 -53.77
CA VAL A 61 20.27 34.64 -55.10
C VAL A 61 19.93 36.12 -55.26
N LYS A 62 20.66 36.78 -56.16
CA LYS A 62 20.29 38.11 -56.64
C LYS A 62 18.84 38.00 -57.12
N VAL A 63 17.98 38.78 -56.49
CA VAL A 63 16.58 38.95 -56.88
C VAL A 63 16.59 39.67 -58.23
N ASP A 64 16.73 38.89 -59.29
CA ASP A 64 16.29 39.30 -60.61
C ASP A 64 14.81 38.94 -60.69
N GLU A 65 14.01 40.00 -60.79
CA GLU A 65 12.57 40.03 -61.12
C GLU A 65 11.64 39.29 -60.15
N VAL A 66 11.05 40.06 -59.23
CA VAL A 66 9.81 39.70 -58.56
C VAL A 66 8.72 39.62 -59.64
N GLU A 67 8.42 38.40 -60.11
CA GLU A 67 7.15 38.12 -60.77
C GLU A 67 6.04 38.48 -59.77
N PHE A 68 5.36 39.59 -60.02
CA PHE A 68 4.18 39.97 -59.28
C PHE A 68 3.10 38.93 -59.57
N LEU A 69 2.73 38.14 -58.56
CA LEU A 69 1.56 37.27 -58.60
C LEU A 69 0.38 38.05 -59.17
N SER A 70 -0.24 37.51 -60.20
CA SER A 70 -1.42 38.11 -60.80
C SER A 70 -2.55 38.19 -59.77
N ALA A 71 -3.48 39.13 -59.95
CA ALA A 71 -4.62 39.30 -59.03
C ALA A 71 -5.46 38.00 -58.90
N GLU A 72 -5.44 37.14 -59.91
CA GLU A 72 -6.05 35.81 -59.91
C GLU A 72 -5.33 34.82 -59.00
N GLU A 73 -3.99 34.77 -59.04
CA GLU A 73 -3.20 33.86 -58.19
C GLU A 73 -3.28 34.25 -56.71
N VAL A 74 -3.36 35.55 -56.40
CA VAL A 74 -3.58 36.04 -55.03
C VAL A 74 -4.99 35.68 -54.52
N ALA A 75 -6.01 35.72 -55.39
CA ALA A 75 -7.35 35.29 -55.05
C ALA A 75 -7.43 33.78 -54.79
N GLU A 76 -6.78 32.96 -55.63
CA GLU A 76 -6.74 31.51 -55.47
C GLU A 76 -5.96 31.09 -54.20
N LEU A 77 -4.85 31.78 -53.88
CA LEU A 77 -4.08 31.52 -52.67
C LEU A 77 -4.87 31.89 -51.40
N SER A 78 -5.64 32.98 -51.45
CA SER A 78 -6.52 33.42 -50.36
C SER A 78 -7.64 32.40 -50.09
N GLU A 79 -8.24 31.84 -51.16
CA GLU A 79 -9.26 30.81 -51.05
C GLU A 79 -8.69 29.50 -50.46
N ARG A 80 -7.49 29.09 -50.90
CA ARG A 80 -6.79 27.93 -50.32
C ARG A 80 -6.44 28.12 -48.85
N LEU A 81 -5.97 29.31 -48.46
CA LEU A 81 -5.65 29.62 -47.06
C LEU A 81 -6.91 29.65 -46.18
N GLN A 82 -8.01 30.20 -46.67
CA GLN A 82 -9.28 30.15 -45.94
C GLN A 82 -9.74 28.72 -45.73
N LYS A 83 -9.68 27.88 -46.78
CA LYS A 83 -10.05 26.46 -46.69
C LYS A 83 -9.17 25.69 -45.70
N GLN A 84 -7.87 25.95 -45.72
CA GLN A 84 -6.92 25.32 -44.80
C GLN A 84 -7.15 25.76 -43.34
N GLN A 85 -7.53 27.02 -43.11
CA GLN A 85 -7.89 27.52 -41.77
C GLN A 85 -9.17 26.89 -41.23
N THR A 86 -10.20 26.69 -42.07
CA THR A 86 -11.43 25.97 -41.66
C THR A 86 -11.13 24.50 -41.36
N GLU A 87 -10.34 23.82 -42.19
CA GLU A 87 -9.94 22.43 -41.96
C GLU A 87 -9.15 22.27 -40.65
N MET A 88 -8.18 23.15 -40.36
CA MET A 88 -7.46 23.12 -39.08
C MET A 88 -8.35 23.40 -37.87
N LYS A 89 -9.30 24.34 -37.99
CA LYS A 89 -10.26 24.63 -36.92
C LYS A 89 -11.13 23.40 -36.63
N GLN A 90 -11.60 22.72 -37.67
CA GLN A 90 -12.42 21.52 -37.55
C GLN A 90 -11.63 20.33 -36.98
N GLN A 91 -10.36 20.17 -37.38
CA GLN A 91 -9.46 19.18 -36.77
C GLN A 91 -9.21 19.46 -35.28
N ARG A 92 -9.02 20.73 -34.90
CA ARG A 92 -8.82 21.12 -33.50
C ARG A 92 -10.05 20.85 -32.65
N GLU A 93 -11.25 21.13 -33.16
CA GLU A 93 -12.52 20.83 -32.48
C GLU A 93 -12.71 19.32 -32.30
N ASN A 94 -12.40 18.51 -33.33
CA ASN A 94 -12.44 17.06 -33.24
C ASN A 94 -11.43 16.49 -32.21
N MET A 95 -10.21 17.04 -32.18
CA MET A 95 -9.18 16.62 -31.21
C MET A 95 -9.58 16.96 -29.77
N LEU A 96 -10.16 18.14 -29.52
CA LEU A 96 -10.66 18.52 -28.20
C LEU A 96 -11.78 17.59 -27.74
N ARG A 97 -12.69 17.22 -28.65
CA ARG A 97 -13.77 16.29 -28.37
C ARG A 97 -13.26 14.89 -28.03
N GLN A 98 -12.26 14.40 -28.77
CA GLN A 98 -11.59 13.14 -28.47
C GLN A 98 -10.87 13.16 -27.11
N GLN A 99 -10.20 14.26 -26.77
CA GLN A 99 -9.58 14.39 -25.44
C GLN A 99 -10.61 14.33 -24.31
N GLN A 100 -11.76 15.00 -24.48
CA GLN A 100 -12.84 14.95 -23.49
C GLN A 100 -13.40 13.53 -23.34
N GLU A 101 -13.61 12.81 -24.44
CA GLU A 101 -14.05 11.40 -24.41
C GLU A 101 -13.03 10.49 -23.71
N ILE A 102 -11.73 10.69 -23.94
CA ILE A 102 -10.67 9.91 -23.26
C ILE A 102 -10.67 10.17 -21.75
N VAL A 103 -10.85 11.42 -21.32
CA VAL A 103 -10.92 11.76 -19.89
C VAL A 103 -12.14 11.12 -19.24
N GLU A 104 -13.29 11.15 -19.91
CA GLU A 104 -14.52 10.55 -19.40
C GLU A 104 -14.43 9.02 -19.32
N LEU A 105 -13.86 8.38 -20.35
CA LEU A 105 -13.60 6.93 -20.34
C LEU A 105 -12.64 6.53 -19.22
N ARG A 106 -11.57 7.31 -18.98
CA ARG A 106 -10.66 7.05 -17.85
C ARG A 106 -11.36 7.18 -16.51
N ARG A 107 -12.25 8.16 -16.35
CA ARG A 107 -13.07 8.32 -15.14
C ARG A 107 -13.97 7.09 -14.92
N GLN A 108 -14.65 6.64 -15.97
CA GLN A 108 -15.51 5.46 -15.90
C GLN A 108 -14.74 4.18 -15.60
N ILE A 109 -13.56 3.99 -16.21
CA ILE A 109 -12.67 2.85 -15.90
C ILE A 109 -12.24 2.91 -14.43
N THR A 110 -11.88 4.09 -13.90
CA THR A 110 -11.45 4.23 -12.51
C THR A 110 -12.61 3.95 -11.53
N GLU A 111 -13.82 4.40 -11.85
CA GLU A 111 -15.03 4.09 -11.08
C GLU A 111 -15.37 2.60 -11.12
N GLN A 112 -15.28 1.96 -12.30
CA GLN A 112 -15.48 0.52 -12.46
C GLN A 112 -14.40 -0.29 -11.74
N GLU A 113 -13.13 0.07 -11.86
CA GLU A 113 -12.04 -0.55 -11.11
C GLU A 113 -12.24 -0.41 -9.61
N SER A 114 -12.69 0.74 -9.12
CA SER A 114 -12.99 0.93 -7.70
C SER A 114 -14.17 0.05 -7.24
N THR A 115 -15.17 -0.12 -8.09
CA THR A 115 -16.36 -0.95 -7.80
C THR A 115 -16.00 -2.43 -7.83
N VAL A 116 -15.23 -2.86 -8.84
CA VAL A 116 -14.70 -4.22 -8.95
C VAL A 116 -13.73 -4.50 -7.81
N LYS A 117 -12.85 -3.57 -7.43
CA LYS A 117 -11.99 -3.71 -6.24
C LYS A 117 -12.80 -3.84 -4.96
N LYS A 118 -13.88 -3.07 -4.77
CA LYS A 118 -14.78 -3.19 -3.61
C LYS A 118 -15.53 -4.54 -3.60
N GLN A 119 -16.04 -4.97 -4.74
CA GLN A 119 -16.71 -6.27 -4.89
C GLN A 119 -15.74 -7.43 -4.75
N MET A 120 -14.52 -7.32 -5.29
CA MET A 120 -13.43 -8.26 -5.06
C MET A 120 -12.97 -8.24 -3.61
N ALA A 121 -12.92 -7.10 -2.93
CA ALA A 121 -12.57 -7.03 -1.51
C ALA A 121 -13.63 -7.69 -0.62
N ALA A 122 -14.91 -7.63 -1.03
CA ALA A 122 -16.03 -8.35 -0.40
C ALA A 122 -15.97 -9.86 -0.69
N MET A 123 -15.67 -10.27 -1.93
CA MET A 123 -15.45 -11.69 -2.28
C MET A 123 -14.15 -12.25 -1.66
N GLN A 124 -13.11 -11.44 -1.50
CA GLN A 124 -11.91 -11.73 -0.72
C GLN A 124 -12.19 -11.70 0.80
N GLY A 125 -13.39 -11.34 1.22
CA GLY A 125 -13.84 -11.57 2.58
C GLY A 125 -13.90 -13.07 2.90
N GLU A 126 -14.46 -13.88 1.99
CA GLU A 126 -14.42 -15.35 2.09
C GLU A 126 -12.97 -15.89 2.26
N GLN A 127 -11.98 -15.05 1.94
CA GLN A 127 -10.55 -15.29 1.99
C GLN A 127 -9.82 -14.72 3.23
N ARG A 128 -10.46 -14.26 4.32
CA ARG A 128 -9.69 -13.98 5.58
C ARG A 128 -9.15 -15.25 6.26
N PHE A 129 -9.67 -16.42 5.87
CA PHE A 129 -9.07 -17.73 6.10
C PHE A 129 -8.28 -18.21 4.86
N THR A 130 -7.65 -17.29 4.14
CA THR A 130 -6.65 -17.67 3.15
C THR A 130 -5.49 -18.33 3.86
N GLY A 131 -4.83 -19.28 3.20
CA GLY A 131 -3.56 -19.84 3.64
C GLY A 131 -2.42 -18.82 3.60
N LEU A 132 -2.66 -17.57 3.97
CA LEU A 132 -1.63 -16.58 4.22
C LEU A 132 -0.79 -17.08 5.39
N THR A 133 0.48 -17.32 5.11
CA THR A 133 1.46 -17.81 6.09
C THR A 133 1.90 -16.72 7.06
N GLN A 134 1.67 -15.45 6.72
CA GLN A 134 2.12 -14.31 7.51
C GLN A 134 1.46 -14.28 8.91
N PRO A 135 2.19 -13.90 9.96
CA PRO A 135 1.64 -13.72 11.30
C PRO A 135 0.45 -12.76 11.32
N ALA A 136 -0.52 -13.00 12.19
CA ALA A 136 -1.60 -12.06 12.44
C ALA A 136 -1.05 -10.79 13.09
N SER A 137 -1.46 -9.62 12.60
CA SER A 137 -1.15 -8.35 13.25
C SER A 137 -2.30 -7.35 13.15
N ILE A 138 -2.35 -6.36 14.04
CA ILE A 138 -3.28 -5.22 13.95
C ILE A 138 -2.50 -3.94 13.66
N GLY A 139 -2.92 -3.22 12.62
CA GLY A 139 -2.43 -1.89 12.27
C GLY A 139 -2.95 -0.80 13.21
N ILE A 140 -2.04 -0.04 13.82
CA ILE A 140 -2.38 1.09 14.69
C ILE A 140 -1.56 2.34 14.35
N ALA A 141 -2.14 3.51 14.64
CA ALA A 141 -1.44 4.78 14.68
C ALA A 141 -1.79 5.53 15.96
N TYR A 142 -0.90 6.42 16.39
CA TYR A 142 -1.05 7.22 17.59
C TYR A 142 -1.21 8.70 17.24
N ASP A 143 -2.13 9.36 17.90
CA ASP A 143 -2.29 10.81 17.87
C ASP A 143 -1.63 11.42 19.10
N TYR A 144 -0.53 12.14 18.84
CA TYR A 144 0.26 12.79 19.88
C TYR A 144 -0.50 13.93 20.58
N GLY A 145 -1.43 14.59 19.90
CA GLY A 145 -2.21 15.70 20.46
C GLY A 145 -3.38 15.21 21.32
N ALA A 146 -4.11 14.20 20.83
CA ALA A 146 -5.24 13.64 21.56
C ALA A 146 -4.85 12.56 22.59
N GLU A 147 -3.60 12.07 22.53
CA GLU A 147 -3.09 10.92 23.26
C GLU A 147 -3.92 9.63 23.07
N LYS A 148 -4.38 9.40 21.84
CA LYS A 148 -5.24 8.26 21.47
C LYS A 148 -4.61 7.39 20.39
N TYR A 149 -4.95 6.11 20.43
CA TYR A 149 -4.68 5.16 19.35
C TYR A 149 -5.87 5.07 18.40
N TYR A 150 -5.58 4.85 17.13
CA TYR A 150 -6.55 4.60 16.08
C TYR A 150 -6.21 3.30 15.36
N PHE A 151 -7.24 2.52 15.03
CA PHE A 151 -7.12 1.30 14.23
C PHE A 151 -7.05 1.67 12.75
N ILE A 152 -5.98 1.23 12.09
CA ILE A 152 -5.69 1.59 10.71
C ILE A 152 -6.06 0.40 9.81
N PRO A 153 -6.97 0.58 8.82
CA PRO A 153 -7.33 -0.49 7.90
C PRO A 153 -6.10 -0.99 7.12
N SER A 154 -5.73 -2.25 7.35
CA SER A 154 -4.51 -2.85 6.78
C SER A 154 -4.50 -2.81 5.26
N LYS A 155 -5.62 -3.24 4.64
CA LYS A 155 -5.79 -3.25 3.19
C LYS A 155 -5.61 -1.87 2.53
N ASP A 156 -6.01 -0.81 3.22
CA ASP A 156 -5.87 0.55 2.69
C ASP A 156 -4.40 0.99 2.72
N VAL A 157 -3.66 0.61 3.78
CA VAL A 157 -2.21 0.86 3.86
C VAL A 157 -1.45 0.02 2.83
N ASP A 158 -1.77 -1.26 2.72
CA ASP A 158 -1.16 -2.16 1.74
C ASP A 158 -1.38 -1.65 0.31
N HIS A 159 -2.57 -1.12 0.02
CA HIS A 159 -2.86 -0.49 -1.27
C HIS A 159 -2.02 0.77 -1.51
N ALA A 160 -1.88 1.63 -0.50
CA ALA A 160 -1.05 2.82 -0.58
C ALA A 160 0.44 2.46 -0.78
N ASP A 161 0.90 1.39 -0.12
CA ASP A 161 2.28 0.92 -0.19
C ASP A 161 2.60 0.12 -1.46
N THR A 162 1.60 -0.48 -2.10
CA THR A 162 1.78 -1.24 -3.33
C THR A 162 1.96 -0.31 -4.53
N ARG A 163 3.08 -0.48 -5.25
CA ARG A 163 3.36 0.28 -6.48
C ARG A 163 2.51 -0.24 -7.65
N VAL A 164 1.92 0.68 -8.42
CA VAL A 164 1.13 0.33 -9.60
C VAL A 164 2.06 0.06 -10.79
N SER A 165 1.69 -0.88 -11.66
CA SER A 165 2.46 -1.17 -12.87
C SER A 165 2.58 0.07 -13.76
N GLY A 166 3.81 0.38 -14.19
CA GLY A 166 4.10 1.57 -15.01
C GLY A 166 4.18 2.90 -14.23
N GLU A 167 3.97 2.89 -12.92
CA GLU A 167 4.06 4.09 -12.07
C GLU A 167 5.51 4.52 -11.87
N SER A 168 5.85 5.78 -12.18
CA SER A 168 7.17 6.34 -11.89
C SER A 168 7.37 6.53 -10.37
N THR A 169 8.63 6.71 -9.94
CA THR A 169 8.93 6.83 -8.50
C THR A 169 8.29 8.08 -7.89
N VAL A 170 8.25 9.19 -8.64
CA VAL A 170 7.65 10.45 -8.19
C VAL A 170 6.13 10.31 -8.08
N GLU A 171 5.49 9.66 -9.07
CA GLU A 171 4.05 9.39 -9.04
C GLU A 171 3.66 8.48 -7.87
N TYR A 172 4.42 7.41 -7.63
CA TYR A 172 4.23 6.51 -6.50
C TYR A 172 4.31 7.25 -5.17
N ILE A 173 5.36 8.03 -4.93
CA ILE A 173 5.52 8.78 -3.69
C ILE A 173 4.36 9.77 -3.49
N LYS A 174 3.97 10.47 -4.55
CA LYS A 174 2.86 11.42 -4.50
C LYS A 174 1.54 10.73 -4.17
N ARG A 175 1.17 9.67 -4.90
CA ARG A 175 -0.07 8.91 -4.67
C ARG A 175 -0.08 8.28 -3.28
N LYS A 176 0.99 7.59 -2.89
CA LYS A 176 1.12 7.00 -1.54
C LYS A 176 0.91 8.05 -0.46
N THR A 177 1.53 9.23 -0.60
CA THR A 177 1.36 10.33 0.36
C THR A 177 -0.10 10.79 0.41
N GLU A 178 -0.74 11.02 -0.74
CA GLU A 178 -2.15 11.42 -0.80
C GLU A 178 -3.07 10.37 -0.16
N GLU A 179 -2.87 9.08 -0.46
CA GLU A 179 -3.65 7.98 0.11
C GLU A 179 -3.45 7.86 1.63
N LEU A 180 -2.21 7.92 2.12
CA LEU A 180 -1.91 7.88 3.55
C LEU A 180 -2.52 9.07 4.30
N VAL A 181 -2.51 10.27 3.71
CA VAL A 181 -3.18 11.45 4.27
C VAL A 181 -4.70 11.23 4.35
N GLN A 182 -5.32 10.63 3.33
CA GLN A 182 -6.75 10.28 3.38
C GLN A 182 -7.06 9.21 4.43
N ILE A 183 -6.18 8.24 4.63
CA ILE A 183 -6.29 7.24 5.71
C ILE A 183 -6.21 7.94 7.07
N ALA A 184 -5.23 8.83 7.28
CA ALA A 184 -5.09 9.60 8.51
C ALA A 184 -6.33 10.47 8.82
N PHE A 185 -6.88 11.15 7.82
CA PHE A 185 -8.11 11.94 8.00
C PHE A 185 -9.33 11.08 8.33
N ARG A 186 -9.43 9.87 7.77
CA ARG A 186 -10.48 8.92 8.15
C ARG A 186 -10.27 8.42 9.58
N ALA A 187 -9.04 8.09 9.97
CA ALA A 187 -8.69 7.64 11.31
C ALA A 187 -9.08 8.67 12.38
N ARG A 188 -8.80 9.97 12.17
CA ARG A 188 -9.23 11.05 13.08
C ARG A 188 -10.74 11.16 13.29
N LYS A 189 -11.56 10.62 12.37
CA LYS A 189 -13.04 10.58 12.47
C LYS A 189 -13.57 9.32 13.14
N GLN A 190 -12.69 8.40 13.52
CA GLN A 190 -13.03 7.20 14.29
C GLN A 190 -12.99 7.51 15.79
N ARG A 191 -13.47 6.58 16.61
CA ARG A 191 -13.23 6.60 18.05
C ARG A 191 -11.74 6.40 18.31
N GLY A 192 -11.15 7.25 19.16
CA GLY A 192 -9.78 7.09 19.65
C GLY A 192 -9.75 6.28 20.96
N TYR A 193 -8.77 5.40 21.10
CA TYR A 193 -8.63 4.48 22.22
C TYR A 193 -7.48 4.88 23.14
N THR A 194 -7.65 4.74 24.45
CA THR A 194 -6.56 4.90 25.43
C THR A 194 -5.65 3.68 25.45
N THR A 195 -4.44 3.81 26.02
CA THR A 195 -3.55 2.65 26.24
C THR A 195 -4.25 1.52 27.00
N ARG A 196 -5.09 1.85 27.99
CA ARG A 196 -5.84 0.86 28.77
C ARG A 196 -6.86 0.11 27.91
N GLU A 197 -7.63 0.82 27.09
CA GLU A 197 -8.58 0.20 26.15
C GLU A 197 -7.83 -0.67 25.13
N MET A 198 -6.68 -0.22 24.63
CA MET A 198 -5.85 -1.01 23.71
C MET A 198 -5.35 -2.30 24.37
N ILE A 199 -4.86 -2.24 25.61
CA ILE A 199 -4.47 -3.46 26.36
C ILE A 199 -5.67 -4.42 26.47
N GLN A 200 -6.86 -3.91 26.80
CA GLN A 200 -8.06 -4.75 26.92
C GLN A 200 -8.47 -5.36 25.58
N ILE A 201 -8.46 -4.59 24.50
CA ILE A 201 -8.78 -5.07 23.15
C ILE A 201 -7.77 -6.14 22.71
N PHE A 202 -6.47 -5.91 22.88
CA PHE A 202 -5.44 -6.87 22.46
C PHE A 202 -5.42 -8.14 23.31
N SER A 203 -5.61 -8.03 24.63
CA SER A 203 -5.74 -9.18 25.52
C SER A 203 -7.01 -10.01 25.28
N ALA A 204 -7.99 -9.47 24.56
CA ALA A 204 -9.19 -10.22 24.15
C ALA A 204 -8.87 -11.30 23.11
N PHE A 205 -7.79 -11.14 22.34
CA PHE A 205 -7.36 -12.09 21.33
C PHE A 205 -6.37 -13.08 21.92
N SER A 206 -6.67 -14.38 21.76
CA SER A 206 -5.78 -15.45 22.20
C SER A 206 -4.47 -15.44 21.42
N GLN A 207 -3.43 -15.99 22.05
CA GLN A 207 -2.27 -16.48 21.32
C GLN A 207 -2.70 -17.66 20.43
N TYR A 208 -1.87 -18.00 19.44
CA TYR A 208 -2.21 -19.01 18.44
C TYR A 208 -0.97 -19.79 18.00
N GLN A 209 -1.19 -20.96 17.45
CA GLN A 209 -0.14 -21.82 16.93
C GLN A 209 0.24 -21.40 15.51
N GLU A 210 1.54 -21.22 15.28
CA GLU A 210 2.13 -20.88 14.00
C GLU A 210 3.04 -22.03 13.54
N ILE A 211 2.79 -22.52 12.33
CA ILE A 211 3.64 -23.53 11.69
C ILE A 211 4.76 -22.81 10.95
N GLU A 212 5.99 -22.98 11.40
CA GLU A 212 7.18 -22.47 10.72
C GLU A 212 7.89 -23.61 9.97
N PRO A 213 8.14 -23.47 8.65
CA PRO A 213 8.92 -24.45 7.92
C PRO A 213 10.39 -24.42 8.37
N THR A 214 10.98 -25.61 8.54
CA THR A 214 12.41 -25.78 8.86
C THR A 214 13.09 -26.59 7.75
N ASP A 215 14.43 -26.60 7.73
CA ASP A 215 15.21 -27.33 6.71
C ASP A 215 14.86 -28.83 6.61
N SER A 216 14.33 -29.43 7.68
CA SER A 216 13.97 -30.85 7.77
C SER A 216 12.48 -31.14 8.00
N GLY A 217 11.61 -30.13 8.01
CA GLY A 217 10.18 -30.32 8.30
C GLY A 217 9.46 -29.04 8.68
N TYR A 218 8.76 -29.07 9.82
CA TYR A 218 8.04 -27.93 10.36
C TYR A 218 8.12 -27.93 11.89
N ASP A 219 8.13 -26.74 12.49
CA ASP A 219 7.96 -26.54 13.92
C ASP A 219 6.62 -25.83 14.18
N VAL A 220 6.06 -26.04 15.36
CA VAL A 220 4.82 -25.39 15.79
C VAL A 220 5.14 -24.57 17.02
N GLN A 221 5.07 -23.25 16.87
CA GLN A 221 5.36 -22.31 17.95
C GLN A 221 4.12 -21.50 18.32
N THR A 222 4.03 -21.14 19.60
CA THR A 222 3.00 -20.21 20.07
C THR A 222 3.39 -18.79 19.68
N SER A 223 2.52 -18.12 18.93
CA SER A 223 2.68 -16.76 18.43
C SER A 223 1.59 -15.85 19.01
N LYS A 224 1.92 -14.57 19.16
CA LYS A 224 1.00 -13.54 19.66
C LYS A 224 0.48 -12.70 18.51
N LEU A 225 -0.64 -12.02 18.74
CA LEU A 225 -1.12 -11.00 17.83
C LEU A 225 -0.11 -9.85 17.74
N GLY A 226 0.47 -9.65 16.56
CA GLY A 226 1.44 -8.59 16.32
C GLY A 226 0.81 -7.20 16.32
N ILE A 227 1.64 -6.17 16.50
CA ILE A 227 1.25 -4.77 16.36
C ILE A 227 2.04 -4.14 15.22
N SER A 228 1.32 -3.67 14.20
CA SER A 228 1.89 -2.89 13.11
C SER A 228 1.72 -1.41 13.41
N TYR A 229 2.80 -0.75 13.85
CA TYR A 229 2.79 0.68 14.21
C TYR A 229 3.19 1.56 13.01
N HIS A 230 2.29 2.46 12.59
CA HIS A 230 2.48 3.27 11.39
C HIS A 230 2.97 4.69 11.71
N VAL A 231 4.29 4.87 11.84
CA VAL A 231 4.92 6.17 12.18
C VAL A 231 4.50 7.30 11.23
N MET A 232 4.50 7.07 9.91
CA MET A 232 4.09 8.10 8.93
C MET A 232 2.62 8.54 9.12
N LEU A 233 1.73 7.60 9.42
CA LEU A 233 0.32 7.93 9.70
C LEU A 233 0.19 8.71 11.00
N CYS A 234 1.00 8.41 12.02
CA CYS A 234 1.04 9.20 13.25
C CYS A 234 1.39 10.65 12.94
N GLY A 235 2.39 10.90 12.08
CA GLY A 235 2.73 12.25 11.62
C GLY A 235 1.56 12.97 10.92
N PHE A 236 0.89 12.30 9.98
CA PHE A 236 -0.29 12.89 9.32
C PHE A 236 -1.48 13.10 10.27
N ILE A 237 -1.64 12.24 11.27
CA ILE A 237 -2.67 12.36 12.33
C ILE A 237 -2.29 13.44 13.36
N ALA A 238 -1.02 13.70 13.60
CA ALA A 238 -0.57 14.81 14.45
C ALA A 238 -0.67 16.17 13.74
N GLY A 239 -0.56 16.16 12.40
CA GLY A 239 -0.44 17.39 11.62
C GLY A 239 0.88 18.12 11.91
N ASP A 240 0.81 19.45 12.09
CA ASP A 240 1.98 20.31 12.35
C ASP A 240 2.53 20.20 13.79
N THR A 241 2.25 19.10 14.49
CA THR A 241 2.75 18.88 15.84
C THR A 241 4.17 18.35 15.76
N GLU A 242 5.14 19.13 16.25
CA GLU A 242 6.50 18.63 16.44
C GLU A 242 6.50 17.55 17.54
N VAL A 243 7.00 16.37 17.19
CA VAL A 243 7.13 15.25 18.12
C VAL A 243 8.60 15.12 18.51
N SER A 244 8.87 15.14 19.81
CA SER A 244 10.23 14.90 20.32
C SER A 244 10.57 13.40 20.30
N ASP A 245 11.84 13.06 20.09
CA ASP A 245 12.34 11.68 20.19
C ASP A 245 11.97 11.01 21.52
N ALA A 246 11.93 11.78 22.61
CA ALA A 246 11.53 11.28 23.93
C ALA A 246 10.05 10.86 23.97
N THR A 247 9.17 11.61 23.30
CA THR A 247 7.75 11.28 23.16
C THR A 247 7.56 10.01 22.32
N GLU A 248 8.27 9.91 21.21
CA GLU A 248 8.21 8.72 20.34
C GLU A 248 8.67 7.46 21.09
N LYS A 249 9.78 7.55 21.83
CA LYS A 249 10.26 6.45 22.68
C LYS A 249 9.22 6.01 23.71
N LEU A 250 8.56 6.95 24.38
CA LEU A 250 7.50 6.63 25.36
C LEU A 250 6.32 5.90 24.70
N ILE A 251 5.97 6.26 23.47
CA ILE A 251 4.89 5.59 22.72
C ILE A 251 5.31 4.17 22.33
N ILE A 252 6.55 3.97 21.89
CA ILE A 252 7.08 2.63 21.62
C ILE A 252 7.03 1.77 22.89
N GLU A 253 7.44 2.30 24.05
CA GLU A 253 7.34 1.60 25.33
C GLU A 253 5.88 1.22 25.67
N ARG A 254 4.92 2.11 25.42
CA ARG A 254 3.48 1.81 25.60
C ARG A 254 2.96 0.76 24.62
N ILE A 255 3.46 0.76 23.38
CA ILE A 255 3.10 -0.26 22.37
C ILE A 255 3.64 -1.63 22.77
N LEU A 256 4.89 -1.69 23.24
CA LEU A 256 5.47 -2.92 23.79
C LEU A 256 4.67 -3.41 25.00
N GLN A 257 4.24 -2.50 25.87
CA GLN A 257 3.33 -2.86 26.97
C GLN A 257 2.01 -3.46 26.46
N ILE A 258 1.40 -2.91 25.41
CA ILE A 258 0.18 -3.50 24.81
C ILE A 258 0.48 -4.91 24.28
N TYR A 259 1.59 -5.09 23.55
CA TYR A 259 2.00 -6.37 22.98
C TYR A 259 2.28 -7.45 24.05
N ASP A 260 2.92 -7.07 25.15
CA ASP A 260 3.28 -7.99 26.23
C ASP A 260 2.04 -8.55 26.95
N ASN A 261 0.94 -7.78 26.98
CA ASN A 261 -0.36 -8.16 27.53
C ASN A 261 -1.23 -8.94 26.52
N GLY A 262 -0.62 -9.78 25.69
CA GLY A 262 -1.35 -10.70 24.81
C GLY A 262 -2.32 -11.60 25.60
N GLY A 263 -3.39 -12.04 24.94
CA GLY A 263 -4.42 -12.85 25.57
C GLY A 263 -3.97 -14.26 25.98
N PRO A 264 -4.91 -15.10 26.44
CA PRO A 264 -4.60 -16.46 26.89
C PRO A 264 -4.03 -17.32 25.76
N GLU A 265 -3.28 -18.35 26.12
CA GLU A 265 -2.80 -19.35 25.16
C GLU A 265 -3.97 -20.13 24.53
N SER A 266 -3.82 -20.50 23.26
CA SER A 266 -4.77 -21.35 22.55
C SER A 266 -4.04 -22.30 21.60
N ASP A 267 -4.60 -23.49 21.44
CA ASP A 267 -4.16 -24.48 20.46
C ASP A 267 -4.69 -24.17 19.03
N SER A 268 -5.43 -23.07 18.88
CA SER A 268 -5.95 -22.60 17.59
C SER A 268 -4.82 -22.12 16.67
N MET A 269 -4.96 -22.33 15.36
CA MET A 269 -4.06 -21.81 14.33
C MET A 269 -4.24 -20.31 14.03
N TYR A 270 -5.28 -19.70 14.60
CA TYR A 270 -5.67 -18.30 14.43
C TYR A 270 -5.96 -17.66 15.80
N PRO A 271 -5.67 -16.37 15.99
CA PRO A 271 -6.10 -15.63 17.19
C PRO A 271 -7.61 -15.76 17.35
N ARG A 272 -8.07 -16.18 18.53
CA ARG A 272 -9.49 -16.37 18.83
C ARG A 272 -9.96 -15.33 19.81
N CYS A 273 -11.18 -14.83 19.64
CA CYS A 273 -11.74 -13.82 20.51
C CYS A 273 -13.24 -14.01 20.71
N GLN A 274 -13.68 -13.85 21.96
CA GLN A 274 -15.09 -13.88 22.35
C GLN A 274 -15.68 -12.46 22.30
N ILE A 275 -16.81 -12.30 21.60
CA ILE A 275 -17.54 -11.06 21.44
C ILE A 275 -18.95 -11.25 21.99
N ILE A 276 -19.28 -10.53 23.05
CA ILE A 276 -20.62 -10.56 23.63
C ILE A 276 -21.47 -9.52 22.90
N VAL A 277 -22.55 -9.93 22.26
CA VAL A 277 -23.46 -9.07 21.50
C VAL A 277 -24.64 -8.71 22.39
N ASP A 278 -25.01 -7.43 22.43
CA ASP A 278 -26.26 -6.97 23.03
C ASP A 278 -27.23 -6.55 21.90
N PRO A 279 -28.22 -7.39 21.57
CA PRO A 279 -29.18 -7.08 20.50
C PRO A 279 -30.07 -5.87 20.82
N SER A 280 -30.25 -5.53 22.10
CA SER A 280 -31.17 -4.48 22.54
C SER A 280 -30.59 -3.08 22.35
N THR A 281 -29.29 -2.94 22.61
CA THR A 281 -28.54 -1.68 22.48
C THR A 281 -27.78 -1.58 21.16
N GLN A 282 -27.71 -2.66 20.39
CA GLN A 282 -26.91 -2.79 19.16
C GLN A 282 -25.42 -2.49 19.39
N THR A 283 -24.91 -2.93 20.54
CA THR A 283 -23.48 -2.83 20.87
C THR A 283 -22.88 -4.22 21.03
N VAL A 284 -21.55 -4.26 21.04
CA VAL A 284 -20.79 -5.46 21.35
C VAL A 284 -19.82 -5.17 22.47
N LYS A 285 -19.48 -6.19 23.26
CA LYS A 285 -18.47 -6.15 24.29
C LYS A 285 -17.27 -7.00 23.88
N LEU A 286 -16.09 -6.40 23.94
CA LEU A 286 -14.80 -7.03 23.67
C LEU A 286 -13.92 -6.85 24.90
N ASN A 287 -13.73 -7.92 25.69
CA ASN A 287 -12.98 -7.90 26.95
C ASN A 287 -13.28 -6.67 27.84
N ASP A 288 -14.55 -6.57 28.24
CA ASP A 288 -15.14 -5.47 29.01
C ASP A 288 -15.24 -4.09 28.34
N ILE A 289 -14.70 -3.91 27.13
CA ILE A 289 -14.90 -2.68 26.36
C ILE A 289 -16.17 -2.78 25.53
N GLU A 290 -17.09 -1.85 25.76
CA GLU A 290 -18.25 -1.67 24.90
C GLU A 290 -17.85 -0.93 23.62
N LEU A 291 -18.21 -1.51 22.48
CA LEU A 291 -17.91 -1.03 21.14
C LEU A 291 -19.22 -0.88 20.37
N SER A 292 -19.33 0.23 19.64
CA SER A 292 -20.38 0.37 18.62
C SER A 292 -20.10 -0.57 17.44
N PRO A 293 -21.08 -0.82 16.54
CA PRO A 293 -20.86 -1.62 15.33
C PRO A 293 -19.70 -1.06 14.49
N ARG A 294 -19.62 0.26 14.39
CA ARG A 294 -18.55 0.96 13.69
C ARG A 294 -17.19 0.75 14.35
N ASP A 295 -17.11 0.80 15.67
CA ASP A 295 -15.87 0.59 16.42
C ASP A 295 -15.33 -0.84 16.19
N LEU A 296 -16.20 -1.85 16.33
CA LEU A 296 -15.80 -3.24 16.06
C LEU A 296 -15.36 -3.41 14.61
N ARG A 297 -16.07 -2.79 13.65
CA ARG A 297 -15.68 -2.84 12.24
C ARG A 297 -14.28 -2.28 12.03
N ASP A 298 -13.96 -1.13 12.64
CA ASP A 298 -12.66 -0.48 12.49
C ASP A 298 -11.53 -1.35 13.08
N VAL A 299 -11.76 -2.02 14.23
CA VAL A 299 -10.84 -3.03 14.79
C VAL A 299 -10.60 -4.18 13.81
N LEU A 300 -11.68 -4.76 13.27
CA LEU A 300 -11.59 -5.90 12.35
C LEU A 300 -10.94 -5.54 11.01
N LEU A 301 -11.15 -4.33 10.50
CA LEU A 301 -10.50 -3.84 9.28
C LEU A 301 -8.99 -3.64 9.46
N ALA A 302 -8.51 -3.43 10.69
CA ALA A 302 -7.10 -3.23 10.98
C ALA A 302 -6.25 -4.52 11.03
N PHE A 303 -6.88 -5.69 11.03
CA PHE A 303 -6.16 -6.96 10.95
C PHE A 303 -5.45 -7.13 9.61
N SER A 304 -4.17 -7.50 9.64
CA SER A 304 -3.36 -7.94 8.50
C SER A 304 -2.79 -9.34 8.73
N GLY A 305 -2.28 -9.98 7.67
CA GLY A 305 -1.80 -11.35 7.71
C GLY A 305 -2.94 -12.34 7.95
N ARG A 306 -2.80 -13.23 8.93
CA ARG A 306 -3.89 -14.13 9.36
C ARG A 306 -5.04 -13.33 10.00
N GLY A 307 -6.26 -13.66 9.61
CA GLY A 307 -7.46 -13.14 10.29
C GLY A 307 -7.62 -13.68 11.71
N ALA A 308 -8.61 -13.15 12.44
CA ALA A 308 -9.00 -13.66 13.75
C ALA A 308 -10.28 -14.50 13.67
N MET A 309 -10.44 -15.45 14.59
CA MET A 309 -11.70 -16.16 14.81
C MET A 309 -12.53 -15.44 15.87
N LEU A 310 -13.79 -15.16 15.55
CA LEU A 310 -14.71 -14.35 16.36
C LEU A 310 -15.88 -15.19 16.92
N ASP A 311 -15.82 -15.63 18.16
CA ASP A 311 -16.95 -16.34 18.77
C ASP A 311 -17.95 -15.33 19.31
N PHE A 312 -19.20 -15.43 18.83
CA PHE A 312 -20.25 -14.52 19.27
C PHE A 312 -21.15 -15.16 20.33
N GLU A 313 -21.49 -14.39 21.35
CA GLU A 313 -22.42 -14.76 22.42
C GLU A 313 -23.45 -13.65 22.66
N GLY A 314 -24.45 -13.89 23.51
CA GLY A 314 -25.43 -12.87 23.92
C GLY A 314 -26.70 -12.78 23.07
N TYR A 315 -26.90 -13.68 22.11
CA TYR A 315 -28.17 -13.84 21.39
C TYR A 315 -28.47 -15.31 21.10
N ASP A 316 -29.76 -15.60 20.97
CA ASP A 316 -30.25 -16.91 20.55
C ASP A 316 -30.61 -16.90 19.06
N GLY A 317 -30.16 -17.90 18.30
CA GLY A 317 -30.51 -18.08 16.89
C GLY A 317 -29.50 -17.46 15.91
N PRO A 318 -29.95 -16.94 14.74
CA PRO A 318 -29.05 -16.40 13.73
C PRO A 318 -28.41 -15.08 14.17
N VAL A 319 -27.24 -14.78 13.62
CA VAL A 319 -26.51 -13.52 13.83
C VAL A 319 -27.45 -12.33 13.57
N PRO A 320 -27.52 -11.33 14.47
CA PRO A 320 -28.33 -10.13 14.25
C PRO A 320 -28.01 -9.45 12.91
N GLN A 321 -29.05 -9.01 12.19
CA GLN A 321 -28.91 -8.45 10.84
C GLN A 321 -27.93 -7.26 10.80
N TRP A 322 -28.02 -6.34 11.77
CA TRP A 322 -27.13 -5.19 11.87
C TRP A 322 -25.66 -5.60 12.01
N LEU A 323 -25.37 -6.65 12.78
CA LEU A 323 -24.00 -7.13 12.98
C LEU A 323 -23.44 -7.69 11.67
N ASN A 324 -24.28 -8.42 10.92
CA ASN A 324 -23.90 -8.94 9.63
C ASN A 324 -23.67 -7.82 8.58
N GLU A 325 -24.60 -6.89 8.45
CA GLU A 325 -24.57 -5.86 7.40
C GLU A 325 -23.57 -4.73 7.68
N GLU A 326 -23.47 -4.29 8.94
CA GLU A 326 -22.64 -3.14 9.29
C GLU A 326 -21.21 -3.51 9.65
N VAL A 327 -20.98 -4.75 10.11
CA VAL A 327 -19.67 -5.18 10.62
C VAL A 327 -19.09 -6.33 9.81
N LEU A 328 -19.73 -7.50 9.80
CA LEU A 328 -19.12 -8.72 9.26
C LEU A 328 -18.94 -8.66 7.74
N THR A 329 -19.98 -8.31 7.00
CA THR A 329 -19.92 -8.23 5.53
C THR A 329 -18.87 -7.18 5.06
N PRO A 330 -18.84 -5.94 5.60
CA PRO A 330 -17.83 -4.95 5.21
C PRO A 330 -16.40 -5.34 5.59
N THR A 331 -16.21 -6.09 6.68
CA THR A 331 -14.89 -6.58 7.10
C THR A 331 -14.48 -7.86 6.37
N GLY A 332 -15.40 -8.45 5.61
CA GLY A 332 -15.18 -9.66 4.85
C GLY A 332 -15.42 -10.94 5.64
N TYR A 333 -16.03 -10.92 6.82
CA TYR A 333 -16.43 -12.15 7.51
C TYR A 333 -17.73 -12.67 6.88
N ILE A 334 -17.64 -13.37 5.75
CA ILE A 334 -18.80 -13.95 5.04
C ILE A 334 -18.73 -15.48 5.13
N GLY A 335 -19.79 -16.12 5.63
CA GLY A 335 -20.03 -17.56 5.44
C GLY A 335 -19.49 -18.54 6.50
N LYS A 336 -18.73 -18.10 7.51
CA LYS A 336 -18.42 -18.90 8.70
C LYS A 336 -18.59 -18.06 9.94
N THR A 337 -19.80 -18.03 10.49
CA THR A 337 -20.00 -17.72 11.90
C THR A 337 -19.14 -18.71 12.70
N PRO A 338 -18.18 -18.26 13.51
CA PRO A 338 -17.45 -19.17 14.39
C PRO A 338 -18.44 -19.87 15.31
N LYS A 339 -18.20 -21.16 15.52
CA LYS A 339 -19.14 -22.14 16.07
C LYS A 339 -20.03 -21.53 17.15
N LEU A 340 -21.35 -21.67 16.98
CA LEU A 340 -22.29 -21.61 18.11
C LEU A 340 -21.67 -22.39 19.27
N PRO A 341 -21.68 -21.87 20.51
CA PRO A 341 -21.17 -22.61 21.66
C PRO A 341 -21.85 -23.98 21.67
N GLY A 342 -21.03 -25.03 21.60
CA GLY A 342 -21.52 -26.39 21.63
C GLY A 342 -22.26 -26.62 22.95
N ASN A 343 -23.50 -27.13 22.84
CA ASN A 343 -24.13 -27.85 23.94
C ASN A 343 -23.29 -29.08 24.33
#